data_AF-A0A932Y1J3-F1
#
_entry.id   AF-A0A932Y1J3-F1
#
_cell.length_a   1.000
_cell.length_b   1.000
_cell.length_c   1.000
_cell.angle_alpha   90.00
_cell.angle_beta   90.00
_cell.angle_gamma   90.00
#
_symmetry.space_group_name_H-M   'P 1'
#
loop_
_entity.id
_entity.type
_entity.pdbx_description
1 polymer ?
#
loop_
_entity_poly.entity_id
_entity_poly.type
_entity_poly.pdbx_seq_one_letter_code
_entity_poly.pdbx_strand_id
1 'polypeptide(L)'
;MSEIPKLPLDPATESPPPPPPPSPSSFPSQPKRKRSWLKILLLLLLFFLIAGLALTIPTLKTLAAARETLKLAKETYTLGKNQDLIAANQKLKDTKRELEQTKNQYQLLSWTKFIPLVGVYWQDGNRVLTASLAAAEAGEILGAAIEPYADVLGFKGQGSFMGGTAEDRIVAAVQTLDKVTPEIDQVAAKLKIVQDELAQVNPHRYPQSFRGQPIRDLIETAQKVSRDATLAVTQAKPVIELLPVAMGVTGERKYLILFQNDAELRATGGFMTAYGILRVDKGR
;
A
#
# COMPACT_ATOMS: atom_id res chain seq x y z
N MET A 1 124.45 47.38 14.07
CA MET A 1 124.61 48.85 14.03
C MET A 1 123.72 49.37 12.91
N SER A 2 123.16 50.57 13.08
CA SER A 2 122.11 51.26 12.29
C SER A 2 120.69 50.71 12.49
N GLU A 3 119.99 51.12 13.55
CA GLU A 3 119.28 52.40 13.76
C GLU A 3 117.86 52.40 13.18
N ILE A 4 116.91 52.40 14.11
CA ILE A 4 115.49 52.66 13.90
C ILE A 4 115.29 54.18 14.06
N PRO A 5 114.57 54.84 13.13
CA PRO A 5 113.86 56.07 13.47
C PRO A 5 112.34 55.82 13.50
N LYS A 6 111.74 56.09 14.67
CA LYS A 6 110.30 56.29 14.87
C LYS A 6 109.90 57.70 14.41
N LEU A 7 108.69 57.88 13.88
CA LEU A 7 107.83 59.08 13.95
C LEU A 7 106.55 58.84 13.11
N PRO A 8 105.40 59.52 13.34
CA PRO A 8 104.60 59.70 14.56
C PRO A 8 103.14 59.18 14.40
N LEU A 9 102.36 59.27 15.48
CA LEU A 9 100.97 58.79 15.67
C LEU A 9 99.86 59.63 14.98
N ASP A 10 98.89 58.92 14.40
CA ASP A 10 97.41 59.08 14.36
C ASP A 10 96.74 60.40 13.94
N PRO A 11 95.66 60.34 13.12
CA PRO A 11 94.35 59.95 13.67
C PRO A 11 93.42 59.10 12.77
N ALA A 12 92.38 58.59 13.45
CA ALA A 12 91.08 58.16 12.94
C ALA A 12 90.99 56.75 12.32
N THR A 13 90.66 55.81 13.20
CA THR A 13 89.67 54.76 12.99
C THR A 13 88.58 55.14 11.96
N GLU A 14 88.61 54.49 10.80
CA GLU A 14 87.41 54.12 10.06
C GLU A 14 87.45 52.60 9.83
N SER A 15 86.71 51.90 10.67
CA SER A 15 86.38 50.49 10.50
C SER A 15 85.75 50.26 9.10
N PRO A 16 86.14 49.20 8.38
CA PRO A 16 85.53 48.89 7.09
C PRO A 16 84.02 48.67 7.26
N PRO A 17 83.20 49.07 6.28
CA PRO A 17 81.75 48.96 6.37
C PRO A 17 81.35 47.51 6.63
N PRO A 18 80.33 47.27 7.48
CA PRO A 18 79.86 45.91 7.75
C PRO A 18 79.50 45.21 6.43
N PRO A 19 79.74 43.88 6.30
CA PRO A 19 79.36 43.15 5.12
C PRO A 19 77.85 43.34 4.86
N PRO A 20 77.43 43.39 3.58
CA PRO A 20 76.02 43.60 3.25
C PRO A 20 75.17 42.56 3.98
N PRO A 21 73.99 42.95 4.49
CA PRO A 21 73.11 42.02 5.19
C PRO A 21 72.85 40.81 4.29
N PRO A 22 72.87 39.58 4.82
CA PRO A 22 72.54 38.40 4.01
C PRO A 22 71.20 38.66 3.33
N SER A 23 71.16 38.47 2.01
CA SER A 23 69.94 38.63 1.21
C SER A 23 68.81 37.86 1.92
N PRO A 24 67.63 38.46 2.09
CA PRO A 24 66.55 37.80 2.82
C PRO A 24 66.31 36.44 2.18
N SER A 25 66.55 35.37 2.95
CA SER A 25 66.20 34.01 2.56
C SER A 25 64.75 34.06 2.09
N SER A 26 64.52 33.83 0.80
CA SER A 26 63.17 33.70 0.27
C SER A 26 62.59 32.43 0.86
N PHE A 27 61.92 32.57 2.00
CA PHE A 27 61.04 31.51 2.50
C PHE A 27 60.13 31.14 1.34
N PRO A 28 60.09 29.86 0.89
CA PRO A 28 59.17 29.46 -0.14
C PRO A 28 57.77 29.81 0.37
N SER A 29 57.14 30.80 -0.27
CA SER A 29 55.79 31.21 0.07
C SER A 29 54.90 29.97 0.00
N GLN A 30 54.39 29.53 1.15
CA GLN A 30 53.52 28.35 1.18
C GLN A 30 52.37 28.59 0.21
N PRO A 31 52.06 27.66 -0.71
CA PRO A 31 50.99 27.86 -1.67
C PRO A 31 49.72 28.10 -0.87
N LYS A 32 49.10 29.27 -1.09
CA LYS A 32 47.85 29.67 -0.42
C LYS A 32 46.78 28.61 -0.74
N ARG A 33 46.62 27.61 0.13
CA ARG A 33 45.51 26.63 0.17
C ARG A 33 44.20 27.35 0.55
N LYS A 34 43.87 28.44 -0.16
CA LYS A 34 42.65 29.22 0.05
C LYS A 34 41.68 28.87 -1.07
N ARG A 35 40.48 28.42 -0.69
CA ARG A 35 39.23 28.23 -1.47
C ARG A 35 38.83 26.82 -1.91
N SER A 36 39.62 25.75 -1.72
CA SER A 36 39.14 24.39 -2.04
C SER A 36 38.03 23.90 -1.09
N TRP A 37 38.12 24.23 0.21
CA TRP A 37 37.08 23.90 1.19
C TRP A 37 35.76 24.66 0.94
N LEU A 38 35.83 25.89 0.40
CA LEU A 38 34.65 26.67 -0.01
C LEU A 38 33.93 25.98 -1.18
N LYS A 39 34.66 25.39 -2.14
CA LYS A 39 34.06 24.58 -3.22
C LYS A 39 33.40 23.31 -2.67
N ILE A 40 34.06 22.63 -1.73
CA ILE A 40 33.50 21.44 -1.06
C ILE A 40 32.23 21.81 -0.29
N LEU A 41 32.23 22.93 0.43
CA LEU A 41 31.08 23.41 1.19
C LEU A 41 29.93 23.82 0.27
N LEU A 42 30.22 24.46 -0.87
CA LEU A 42 29.23 24.83 -1.88
C LEU A 42 28.65 23.59 -2.58
N LEU A 43 29.47 22.58 -2.87
CA LEU A 43 29.03 21.27 -3.38
C LEU A 43 28.16 20.52 -2.37
N LEU A 44 28.52 20.54 -1.09
CA LEU A 44 27.71 19.96 -0.02
C LEU A 44 26.37 20.68 0.11
N LEU A 45 26.38 22.02 0.10
CA LEU A 45 25.15 22.83 0.16
C LEU A 45 24.25 22.56 -1.04
N LEU A 46 24.83 22.49 -2.24
CA LEU A 46 24.11 22.12 -3.46
C LEU A 46 23.56 20.69 -3.38
N PHE A 47 24.33 19.74 -2.85
CA PHE A 47 23.87 18.37 -2.61
C PHE A 47 22.68 18.33 -1.64
N PHE A 48 22.75 19.04 -0.50
CA PHE A 48 21.64 19.13 0.44
C PHE A 48 20.43 19.86 -0.14
N LEU A 49 20.63 20.89 -0.98
CA LEU A 49 19.55 21.58 -1.69
C LEU A 49 18.86 20.64 -2.69
N ILE A 50 19.63 19.93 -3.51
CA ILE A 50 19.11 18.96 -4.49
C ILE A 50 18.41 17.81 -3.76
N ALA A 51 19.01 17.26 -2.70
CA ALA A 51 18.40 16.22 -1.88
C ALA A 51 17.11 16.72 -1.19
N GLY A 52 17.11 17.97 -0.72
CA GLY A 52 15.95 18.63 -0.13
C GLY A 52 14.82 18.82 -1.14
N LEU A 53 15.10 19.30 -2.35
CA LEU A 53 14.12 19.42 -3.44
C LEU A 53 13.60 18.06 -3.92
N ALA A 54 14.49 17.07 -4.04
CA ALA A 54 14.16 15.70 -4.42
C ALA A 54 13.29 14.97 -3.38
N LEU A 55 13.34 15.40 -2.12
CA LEU A 55 12.46 14.90 -1.06
C LEU A 55 11.14 15.70 -1.01
N THR A 56 11.22 17.02 -0.93
CA THR A 56 10.07 17.90 -0.66
C THR A 56 9.01 17.87 -1.78
N ILE A 57 9.41 17.99 -3.04
CA ILE A 57 8.46 18.07 -4.17
C ILE A 57 7.64 16.77 -4.29
N PRO A 58 8.26 15.56 -4.35
CA PRO A 58 7.49 14.33 -4.43
C PRO A 58 6.67 14.06 -3.16
N THR A 59 7.18 14.41 -1.97
CA THR A 59 6.41 14.26 -0.73
C THR A 59 5.13 15.11 -0.74
N LEU A 60 5.20 16.38 -1.14
CA LEU A 60 4.00 17.23 -1.21
C LEU A 60 2.98 16.70 -2.23
N LYS A 61 3.43 16.28 -3.42
CA LYS A 61 2.57 15.67 -4.44
C LYS A 61 1.93 14.38 -3.96
N THR A 62 2.71 13.52 -3.31
CA THR A 62 2.23 12.27 -2.71
C THR A 62 1.18 12.53 -1.63
N LEU A 63 1.39 13.52 -0.75
CA LEU A 63 0.43 13.86 0.29
C LEU A 63 -0.88 14.44 -0.29
N ALA A 64 -0.80 15.24 -1.36
CA ALA A 64 -1.97 15.74 -2.05
C ALA A 64 -2.79 14.59 -2.68
N ALA A 65 -2.12 13.73 -3.46
CA ALA A 65 -2.75 12.57 -4.10
C ALA A 65 -3.32 11.57 -3.08
N ALA A 66 -2.60 11.31 -1.98
CA ALA A 66 -3.06 10.45 -0.90
C ALA A 66 -4.31 11.00 -0.19
N ARG A 67 -4.41 12.33 -0.01
CA ARG A 67 -5.62 12.97 0.54
C ARG A 67 -6.82 12.79 -0.37
N GLU A 68 -6.65 12.99 -1.68
CA GLU A 68 -7.73 12.79 -2.64
C GLU A 68 -8.12 11.31 -2.73
N THR A 69 -7.14 10.41 -2.75
CA THR A 69 -7.37 8.95 -2.67
C THR A 69 -8.22 8.59 -1.45
N LEU A 70 -7.87 9.11 -0.27
CA LEU A 70 -8.63 8.83 0.96
C LEU A 70 -10.06 9.41 0.92
N LYS A 71 -10.24 10.57 0.28
CA LYS A 71 -11.57 11.14 0.06
C LYS A 71 -12.41 10.26 -0.86
N LEU A 72 -11.88 9.89 -2.03
CA LEU A 72 -12.58 9.03 -2.99
C LEU A 72 -12.84 7.63 -2.42
N ALA A 73 -11.91 7.06 -1.65
CA ALA A 73 -12.10 5.78 -0.96
C ALA A 73 -13.23 5.85 0.07
N LYS A 74 -13.35 6.94 0.85
CA LYS A 74 -14.46 7.15 1.80
C LYS A 74 -15.80 7.29 1.08
N GLU A 75 -15.83 8.01 -0.04
CA GLU A 75 -17.04 8.14 -0.87
C GLU A 75 -17.45 6.77 -1.44
N THR A 76 -16.50 6.01 -2.00
CA THR A 76 -16.72 4.64 -2.49
C THR A 76 -17.29 3.74 -1.40
N TYR A 77 -16.67 3.75 -0.22
CA TYR A 77 -17.13 2.98 0.94
C TYR A 77 -18.55 3.37 1.36
N THR A 78 -18.86 4.67 1.35
CA THR A 78 -20.20 5.18 1.71
C THR A 78 -21.27 4.74 0.71
N LEU A 79 -20.97 4.80 -0.59
CA LEU A 79 -21.86 4.33 -1.66
C LEU A 79 -22.12 2.82 -1.54
N GLY A 80 -21.06 2.03 -1.35
CA GLY A 80 -21.18 0.59 -1.14
C GLY A 80 -21.98 0.24 0.12
N LYS A 81 -21.73 0.95 1.23
CA LYS A 81 -22.51 0.81 2.48
C LYS A 81 -23.99 1.12 2.28
N ASN A 82 -24.31 2.10 1.43
CA ASN A 82 -25.68 2.50 1.10
C ASN A 82 -26.31 1.65 -0.02
N GLN A 83 -25.67 0.53 -0.38
CA GLN A 83 -26.10 -0.44 -1.39
C GLN A 83 -26.26 0.16 -2.79
N ASP A 84 -25.59 1.26 -3.09
CA ASP A 84 -25.57 1.88 -4.42
C ASP A 84 -24.40 1.30 -5.22
N LEU A 85 -24.59 0.09 -5.75
CA LEU A 85 -23.54 -0.68 -6.41
C LEU A 85 -23.02 0.04 -7.67
N ILE A 86 -23.91 0.63 -8.46
CA ILE A 86 -23.55 1.30 -9.72
C ILE A 86 -22.67 2.52 -9.41
N ALA A 87 -23.11 3.39 -8.48
CA ALA A 87 -22.31 4.56 -8.11
C ALA A 87 -21.01 4.14 -7.39
N ALA A 88 -21.05 3.10 -6.56
CA ALA A 88 -19.86 2.57 -5.89
C ALA A 88 -18.83 2.04 -6.90
N ASN A 89 -19.24 1.28 -7.93
CA ASN A 89 -18.35 0.78 -8.98
C ASN A 89 -17.71 1.93 -9.76
N GLN A 90 -18.50 2.95 -10.12
CA GLN A 90 -17.98 4.12 -10.82
C GLN A 90 -16.95 4.88 -9.96
N LYS A 91 -17.27 5.10 -8.68
CA LYS A 91 -16.36 5.79 -7.75
C LYS A 91 -15.13 4.94 -7.41
N LEU A 92 -15.25 3.62 -7.41
CA LEU A 92 -14.12 2.70 -7.22
C LEU A 92 -13.10 2.82 -8.35
N LYS A 93 -13.56 2.97 -9.61
CA LYS A 93 -12.68 3.22 -10.76
C LYS A 93 -11.91 4.54 -10.60
N ASP A 94 -12.59 5.60 -10.16
CA ASP A 94 -11.94 6.88 -9.86
C ASP A 94 -10.91 6.74 -8.72
N THR A 95 -11.27 6.01 -7.66
CA THR A 95 -10.38 5.74 -6.52
C THR A 95 -9.14 4.96 -6.95
N LYS A 96 -9.31 3.93 -7.79
CA LYS A 96 -8.20 3.14 -8.34
C LYS A 96 -7.24 4.02 -9.15
N ARG A 97 -7.77 4.86 -10.05
CA ARG A 97 -6.96 5.79 -10.85
C ARG A 97 -6.16 6.75 -9.97
N GLU A 98 -6.78 7.34 -8.94
CA GLU A 98 -6.08 8.26 -8.01
C GLU A 98 -5.05 7.52 -7.15
N LEU A 99 -5.34 6.27 -6.79
CA LEU A 99 -4.42 5.42 -6.05
C LEU A 99 -3.20 5.02 -6.90
N GLU A 100 -3.37 4.76 -8.20
CA GLU A 100 -2.27 4.55 -9.15
C GLU A 100 -1.39 5.80 -9.23
N GLN A 101 -2.00 6.99 -9.33
CA GLN A 101 -1.26 8.26 -9.30
C GLN A 101 -0.49 8.44 -7.99
N THR A 102 -1.13 8.16 -6.86
CA THR A 102 -0.49 8.20 -5.54
C THR A 102 0.71 7.26 -5.47
N LYS A 103 0.56 6.02 -5.95
CA LYS A 103 1.64 5.04 -6.01
C LYS A 103 2.79 5.51 -6.91
N ASN A 104 2.48 6.07 -8.07
CA ASN A 104 3.50 6.59 -8.98
C ASN A 104 4.29 7.76 -8.35
N GLN A 105 3.62 8.70 -7.66
CA GLN A 105 4.30 9.77 -6.94
C GLN A 105 5.13 9.23 -5.76
N TYR A 106 4.59 8.24 -5.04
CA TYR A 106 5.29 7.59 -3.93
C TYR A 106 6.57 6.86 -4.37
N GLN A 107 6.56 6.27 -5.57
CA GLN A 107 7.71 5.58 -6.15
C GLN A 107 8.87 6.51 -6.50
N LEU A 108 8.62 7.81 -6.72
CA LEU A 108 9.70 8.80 -6.90
C LEU A 108 10.58 8.91 -5.64
N LEU A 109 10.03 8.55 -4.46
CA LEU A 109 10.76 8.49 -3.20
C LEU A 109 11.46 7.14 -2.98
N SER A 110 11.49 6.25 -3.97
CA SER A 110 12.08 4.91 -3.84
C SER A 110 13.56 4.90 -3.47
N TRP A 111 14.30 5.97 -3.74
CA TRP A 111 15.68 6.11 -3.29
C TRP A 111 15.81 6.14 -1.75
N THR A 112 14.76 6.57 -1.04
CA THR A 112 14.75 6.61 0.44
C THR A 112 14.75 5.21 1.07
N LYS A 113 14.44 4.16 0.28
CA LYS A 113 14.47 2.76 0.73
C LYS A 113 15.85 2.29 1.22
N PHE A 114 16.92 2.95 0.78
CA PHE A 114 18.30 2.61 1.15
C PHE A 114 18.78 3.33 2.41
N ILE A 115 17.98 4.26 2.96
CA ILE A 115 18.34 5.00 4.17
C ILE A 115 18.02 4.12 5.39
N PRO A 116 18.99 3.82 6.28
CA PRO A 116 18.71 3.10 7.52
C PRO A 116 17.59 3.77 8.32
N LEU A 117 16.76 2.97 8.98
CA LEU A 117 15.56 3.37 9.74
C LEU A 117 14.39 3.90 8.88
N VAL A 118 14.65 4.78 7.90
CA VAL A 118 13.61 5.40 7.06
C VAL A 118 13.11 4.44 5.97
N GLY A 119 14.01 3.64 5.40
CA GLY A 119 13.70 2.80 4.25
C GLY A 119 12.62 1.75 4.54
N VAL A 120 12.50 1.33 5.79
CA VAL A 120 11.45 0.41 6.25
C VAL A 120 10.06 1.05 6.14
N TYR A 121 9.92 2.33 6.50
CA TYR A 121 8.65 3.05 6.35
C TYR A 121 8.29 3.29 4.88
N TRP A 122 9.31 3.47 4.01
CA TRP A 122 9.06 3.51 2.57
C TRP A 122 8.55 2.17 2.04
N GLN A 123 9.13 1.07 2.50
CA GLN A 123 8.66 -0.27 2.13
C GLN A 123 7.23 -0.49 2.60
N ASP A 124 6.90 -0.18 3.86
CA ASP A 124 5.56 -0.33 4.41
C ASP A 124 4.51 0.47 3.63
N GLY A 125 4.80 1.72 3.28
CA GLY A 125 3.86 2.50 2.46
C GLY A 125 3.69 1.92 1.05
N ASN A 126 4.76 1.40 0.43
CA ASN A 126 4.64 0.71 -0.85
C ASN A 126 3.82 -0.59 -0.75
N ARG A 127 3.97 -1.35 0.35
CA ARG A 127 3.15 -2.53 0.64
C ARG A 127 1.67 -2.16 0.76
N VAL A 128 1.36 -1.12 1.55
CA VAL A 128 -0.01 -0.63 1.74
C VAL A 128 -0.63 -0.13 0.43
N LEU A 129 0.10 0.62 -0.38
CA LEU A 129 -0.39 1.11 -1.69
C LEU A 129 -0.61 -0.03 -2.68
N THR A 130 0.26 -1.04 -2.66
CA THR A 130 0.11 -2.24 -3.51
C THR A 130 -1.10 -3.08 -3.09
N ALA A 131 -1.26 -3.30 -1.78
CA ALA A 131 -2.43 -3.95 -1.21
C ALA A 131 -3.74 -3.18 -1.55
N SER A 132 -3.72 -1.86 -1.42
CA SER A 132 -4.88 -1.02 -1.72
C SER A 132 -5.28 -1.11 -3.21
N LEU A 133 -4.30 -1.18 -4.13
CA LEU A 133 -4.59 -1.33 -5.56
C LEU A 133 -5.18 -2.71 -5.86
N ALA A 134 -4.59 -3.77 -5.32
CA ALA A 134 -5.11 -5.11 -5.48
C ALA A 134 -6.53 -5.24 -4.90
N ALA A 135 -6.83 -4.58 -3.77
CA ALA A 135 -8.17 -4.52 -3.20
C ALA A 135 -9.15 -3.76 -4.10
N ALA A 136 -8.73 -2.65 -4.71
CA ALA A 136 -9.56 -1.90 -5.64
C ALA A 136 -9.84 -2.70 -6.93
N GLU A 137 -8.85 -3.42 -7.45
CA GLU A 137 -9.01 -4.34 -8.59
C GLU A 137 -9.95 -5.50 -8.27
N ALA A 138 -9.83 -6.10 -7.08
CA ALA A 138 -10.75 -7.14 -6.62
C ALA A 138 -12.20 -6.63 -6.57
N GLY A 139 -12.40 -5.43 -6.03
CA GLY A 139 -13.71 -4.79 -5.98
C GLY A 139 -14.26 -4.45 -7.37
N GLU A 140 -13.41 -4.04 -8.31
CA GLU A 140 -13.80 -3.74 -9.69
C GLU A 140 -14.24 -5.01 -10.44
N ILE A 141 -13.48 -6.10 -10.32
CA ILE A 141 -13.82 -7.40 -10.91
C ILE A 141 -15.15 -7.90 -10.35
N LEU A 142 -15.27 -7.96 -9.02
CA LEU A 142 -16.49 -8.43 -8.37
C LEU A 142 -17.68 -7.53 -8.73
N GLY A 143 -17.49 -6.22 -8.61
CA GLY A 143 -18.49 -5.21 -8.91
C GLY A 143 -19.04 -5.32 -10.33
N ALA A 144 -18.17 -5.45 -11.32
CA ALA A 144 -18.56 -5.64 -12.72
C ALA A 144 -19.29 -6.97 -12.96
N ALA A 145 -18.91 -8.03 -12.25
CA ALA A 145 -19.54 -9.34 -12.36
C ALA A 145 -20.98 -9.35 -11.80
N ILE A 146 -21.23 -8.63 -10.70
CA ILE A 146 -22.55 -8.59 -10.04
C ILE A 146 -23.45 -7.43 -10.51
N GLU A 147 -22.91 -6.43 -11.19
CA GLU A 147 -23.64 -5.25 -11.67
C GLU A 147 -24.88 -5.58 -12.54
N PRO A 148 -24.82 -6.53 -13.51
CA PRO A 148 -26.00 -6.94 -14.27
C PRO A 148 -27.12 -7.55 -13.42
N TYR A 149 -26.81 -7.93 -12.18
CA TYR A 149 -27.71 -8.61 -11.23
C TYR A 149 -27.99 -7.78 -9.98
N ALA A 150 -27.60 -6.50 -9.98
CA ALA A 150 -27.69 -5.60 -8.82
C ALA A 150 -29.08 -5.59 -8.18
N ASP A 151 -30.13 -5.43 -8.99
CA ASP A 151 -31.50 -5.33 -8.50
C ASP A 151 -31.99 -6.65 -7.84
N VAL A 152 -31.57 -7.81 -8.38
CA VAL A 152 -31.91 -9.15 -7.85
C VAL A 152 -31.26 -9.38 -6.49
N LEU A 153 -30.00 -8.96 -6.36
CA LEU A 153 -29.19 -9.09 -5.14
C LEU A 153 -29.56 -8.06 -4.07
N GLY A 154 -30.55 -7.18 -4.33
CA GLY A 154 -31.04 -6.20 -3.37
C GLY A 154 -30.21 -4.91 -3.30
N PHE A 155 -29.35 -4.67 -4.29
CA PHE A 155 -28.70 -3.36 -4.46
C PHE A 155 -29.64 -2.38 -5.16
N LYS A 156 -29.39 -1.09 -4.97
CA LYS A 156 -29.99 -0.03 -5.78
C LYS A 156 -29.39 -0.12 -7.18
N GLY A 157 -30.10 -0.73 -8.12
CA GLY A 157 -29.73 -0.76 -9.54
C GLY A 157 -30.63 0.13 -10.38
N GLN A 158 -30.77 -0.22 -11.66
CA GLN A 158 -31.51 0.59 -12.64
C GLN A 158 -33.04 0.47 -12.50
N GLY A 159 -33.54 -0.32 -11.54
CA GLY A 159 -34.97 -0.60 -11.39
C GLY A 159 -35.49 -1.56 -12.47
N SER A 160 -34.62 -2.39 -13.04
CA SER A 160 -34.94 -3.35 -14.10
C SER A 160 -35.66 -4.59 -13.56
N PHE A 161 -35.38 -4.98 -12.32
CA PHE A 161 -36.10 -6.05 -11.64
C PHE A 161 -37.36 -5.48 -10.98
N MET A 162 -38.50 -5.63 -11.66
CA MET A 162 -39.83 -5.18 -11.22
C MET A 162 -40.41 -5.96 -10.02
N GLY A 163 -39.60 -6.75 -9.32
CA GLY A 163 -40.05 -7.62 -8.24
C GLY A 163 -40.72 -8.88 -8.77
N GLY A 164 -40.26 -10.02 -8.27
CA GLY A 164 -40.95 -11.30 -8.33
C GLY A 164 -41.23 -11.81 -6.91
N THR A 165 -41.69 -13.04 -6.80
CA THR A 165 -41.83 -13.73 -5.51
C THR A 165 -40.46 -13.90 -4.82
N ALA A 166 -40.45 -14.24 -3.53
CA ALA A 166 -39.20 -14.57 -2.83
C ALA A 166 -38.45 -15.74 -3.52
N GLU A 167 -39.19 -16.70 -4.06
CA GLU A 167 -38.66 -17.82 -4.85
C GLU A 167 -37.95 -17.33 -6.12
N ASP A 168 -38.55 -16.43 -6.89
CA ASP A 168 -37.94 -15.89 -8.12
C ASP A 168 -36.62 -15.16 -7.83
N ARG A 169 -36.53 -14.47 -6.68
CA ARG A 169 -35.29 -13.82 -6.24
C ARG A 169 -34.21 -14.82 -5.88
N ILE A 170 -34.57 -15.91 -5.19
CA ILE A 170 -33.63 -16.99 -4.86
C ILE A 170 -33.12 -17.64 -6.14
N VAL A 171 -34.00 -18.00 -7.07
CA VAL A 171 -33.64 -18.58 -8.37
C VAL A 171 -32.65 -17.67 -9.11
N ALA A 172 -32.98 -16.38 -9.22
CA ALA A 172 -32.14 -15.41 -9.92
C ALA A 172 -30.78 -15.18 -9.22
N ALA A 173 -30.74 -15.19 -7.88
CA ALA A 173 -29.49 -15.10 -7.13
C ALA A 173 -28.62 -16.33 -7.37
N VAL A 174 -29.18 -17.54 -7.34
CA VAL A 174 -28.43 -18.79 -7.58
C VAL A 174 -27.92 -18.85 -9.02
N GLN A 175 -28.70 -18.44 -10.00
CA GLN A 175 -28.25 -18.34 -11.40
C GLN A 175 -27.15 -17.29 -11.60
N THR A 176 -27.18 -16.21 -10.80
CA THR A 176 -26.10 -15.21 -10.79
C THR A 176 -24.80 -15.81 -10.28
N LEU A 177 -24.86 -16.61 -9.20
CA LEU A 177 -23.68 -17.25 -8.61
C LEU A 177 -22.92 -18.12 -9.63
N ASP A 178 -23.62 -18.91 -10.42
CA ASP A 178 -23.04 -19.74 -11.49
C ASP A 178 -22.22 -18.90 -12.49
N LYS A 179 -22.75 -17.74 -12.89
CA LYS A 179 -22.10 -16.83 -13.85
C LYS A 179 -20.95 -16.01 -13.27
N VAL A 180 -20.99 -15.73 -11.96
CA VAL A 180 -19.95 -14.94 -11.27
C VAL A 180 -18.79 -15.82 -10.81
N THR A 181 -18.98 -17.14 -10.70
CA THR A 181 -17.97 -18.10 -10.22
C THR A 181 -16.60 -17.95 -10.91
N PRO A 182 -16.48 -17.80 -12.25
CA PRO A 182 -15.17 -17.62 -12.90
C PRO A 182 -14.40 -16.38 -12.43
N GLU A 183 -15.12 -15.32 -12.04
CA GLU A 183 -14.53 -14.06 -11.56
C GLU A 183 -14.06 -14.19 -10.10
N ILE A 184 -14.64 -15.10 -9.32
CA ILE A 184 -14.27 -15.35 -7.92
C ILE A 184 -12.81 -15.78 -7.81
N ASP A 185 -12.28 -16.55 -8.77
CA ASP A 185 -10.88 -16.95 -8.77
C ASP A 185 -9.93 -15.76 -8.95
N GLN A 186 -10.30 -14.83 -9.83
CA GLN A 186 -9.53 -13.60 -10.02
C GLN A 186 -9.59 -12.72 -8.76
N VAL A 187 -10.76 -12.60 -8.13
CA VAL A 187 -10.94 -11.89 -6.85
C VAL A 187 -10.09 -12.52 -5.76
N ALA A 188 -10.10 -13.85 -5.62
CA ALA A 188 -9.30 -14.58 -4.64
C ALA A 188 -7.80 -14.33 -4.83
N ALA A 189 -7.32 -14.36 -6.07
CA ALA A 189 -5.93 -14.06 -6.39
C ALA A 189 -5.53 -12.62 -6.00
N LYS A 190 -6.40 -11.65 -6.23
CA LYS A 190 -6.17 -10.25 -5.81
C LYS A 190 -6.18 -10.10 -4.30
N LEU A 191 -7.14 -10.70 -3.60
CA LEU A 191 -7.20 -10.67 -2.13
C LEU A 191 -5.98 -11.34 -1.49
N LYS A 192 -5.44 -12.40 -2.09
CA LYS A 192 -4.18 -13.00 -1.66
C LYS A 192 -3.01 -12.01 -1.72
N ILE A 193 -2.92 -11.18 -2.77
CA ILE A 193 -1.93 -10.09 -2.83
C ILE A 193 -2.13 -9.10 -1.68
N VAL A 194 -3.38 -8.70 -1.40
CA VAL A 194 -3.69 -7.82 -0.26
C VAL A 194 -3.20 -8.43 1.05
N GLN A 195 -3.46 -9.72 1.28
CA GLN A 195 -3.04 -10.45 2.48
C GLN A 195 -1.51 -10.52 2.58
N ASP A 196 -0.82 -10.94 1.52
CA ASP A 196 0.63 -11.15 1.49
C ASP A 196 1.41 -9.84 1.68
N GLU A 197 0.93 -8.73 1.10
CA GLU A 197 1.55 -7.42 1.24
C GLU A 197 1.32 -6.82 2.64
N LEU A 198 0.08 -6.89 3.16
CA LEU A 198 -0.22 -6.35 4.50
C LEU A 198 0.42 -7.17 5.62
N ALA A 199 0.60 -8.48 5.46
CA ALA A 199 1.26 -9.33 6.45
C ALA A 199 2.72 -8.93 6.72
N GLN A 200 3.37 -8.25 5.77
CA GLN A 200 4.76 -7.79 5.92
C GLN A 200 4.88 -6.46 6.68
N VAL A 201 3.76 -5.77 6.91
CA VAL A 201 3.73 -4.52 7.67
C VAL A 201 3.71 -4.85 9.17
N ASN A 202 4.72 -4.45 9.92
CA ASN A 202 4.78 -4.66 11.36
C ASN A 202 4.06 -3.51 12.11
N PRO A 203 2.92 -3.76 12.77
CA PRO A 203 2.17 -2.72 13.49
C PRO A 203 2.94 -2.11 14.67
N HIS A 204 3.85 -2.87 15.30
CA HIS A 204 4.63 -2.40 16.44
C HIS A 204 5.68 -1.33 16.08
N ARG A 205 5.98 -1.14 14.79
CA ARG A 205 6.82 -0.01 14.31
C ARG A 205 6.13 1.34 14.42
N TYR A 206 4.81 1.35 14.62
CA TYR A 206 3.99 2.55 14.69
C TYR A 206 3.55 2.81 16.15
N PRO A 207 3.41 4.09 16.56
CA PRO A 207 2.83 4.41 17.86
C PRO A 207 1.37 3.94 17.91
N GLN A 208 0.84 3.72 19.13
CA GLN A 208 -0.57 3.35 19.31
C GLN A 208 -1.50 4.37 18.64
N SER A 209 -1.22 5.66 18.84
CA SER A 209 -1.94 6.75 18.18
C SER A 209 -1.01 7.81 17.60
N PHE A 210 -1.47 8.46 16.53
CA PHE A 210 -0.81 9.61 15.93
C PHE A 210 -1.88 10.64 15.55
N ARG A 211 -1.75 11.87 16.08
CA ARG A 211 -2.73 12.96 15.84
C ARG A 211 -4.19 12.56 16.12
N GLY A 212 -4.41 11.78 17.19
CA GLY A 212 -5.74 11.29 17.58
C GLY A 212 -6.25 10.10 16.79
N GLN A 213 -5.49 9.55 15.84
CA GLN A 213 -5.86 8.35 15.08
C GLN A 213 -5.13 7.11 15.63
N PRO A 214 -5.84 5.98 15.85
CA PRO A 214 -5.24 4.74 16.37
C PRO A 214 -4.52 3.96 15.25
N ILE A 215 -3.35 4.45 14.81
CA ILE A 215 -2.65 3.92 13.62
C ILE A 215 -2.32 2.43 13.76
N ARG A 216 -1.88 1.98 14.94
CA ARG A 216 -1.56 0.56 15.16
C ARG A 216 -2.79 -0.32 14.96
N ASP A 217 -3.90 0.04 15.60
CA ASP A 217 -5.16 -0.71 15.51
C ASP A 217 -5.71 -0.72 14.08
N LEU A 218 -5.53 0.38 13.33
CA LEU A 218 -5.92 0.44 11.91
C LEU A 218 -5.14 -0.57 11.06
N ILE A 219 -3.82 -0.72 11.29
CA ILE A 219 -3.00 -1.70 10.57
C ILE A 219 -3.42 -3.12 10.95
N GLU A 220 -3.57 -3.41 12.24
CA GLU A 220 -4.01 -4.73 12.73
C GLU A 220 -5.41 -5.09 12.20
N THR A 221 -6.32 -4.13 12.19
CA THR A 221 -7.66 -4.28 11.62
C THR A 221 -7.60 -4.54 10.13
N ALA A 222 -6.80 -3.80 9.37
CA ALA A 222 -6.63 -4.01 7.93
C ALA A 222 -6.07 -5.41 7.64
N GLN A 223 -5.09 -5.87 8.42
CA GLN A 223 -4.56 -7.24 8.32
C GLN A 223 -5.62 -8.30 8.64
N LYS A 224 -6.41 -8.09 9.70
CA LYS A 224 -7.49 -9.01 10.08
C LYS A 224 -8.55 -9.09 8.99
N VAL A 225 -9.07 -7.95 8.55
CA VAL A 225 -10.08 -7.86 7.48
C VAL A 225 -9.59 -8.50 6.19
N SER A 226 -8.32 -8.29 5.83
CA SER A 226 -7.72 -8.90 4.64
C SER A 226 -7.67 -10.44 4.73
N ARG A 227 -7.26 -10.99 5.89
CA ARG A 227 -7.28 -12.44 6.13
C ARG A 227 -8.71 -12.99 6.08
N ASP A 228 -9.64 -12.35 6.78
CA ASP A 228 -11.03 -12.79 6.87
C ASP A 228 -11.71 -12.74 5.49
N ALA A 229 -11.46 -11.71 4.70
CA ALA A 229 -11.98 -11.59 3.33
C ALA A 229 -11.43 -12.69 2.41
N THR A 230 -10.11 -12.95 2.47
CA THR A 230 -9.49 -14.02 1.68
C THR A 230 -10.04 -15.39 2.08
N LEU A 231 -10.20 -15.63 3.38
CA LEU A 231 -10.79 -16.86 3.91
C LEU A 231 -12.25 -17.02 3.44
N ALA A 232 -13.05 -15.96 3.54
CA ALA A 232 -14.45 -15.98 3.14
C ALA A 232 -14.60 -16.34 1.66
N VAL A 233 -13.81 -15.73 0.78
CA VAL A 233 -13.88 -16.02 -0.67
C VAL A 233 -13.41 -17.44 -0.98
N THR A 234 -12.29 -17.87 -0.40
CA THR A 234 -11.72 -19.20 -0.67
C THR A 234 -12.57 -20.35 -0.09
N GLN A 235 -13.16 -20.16 1.08
CA GLN A 235 -14.04 -21.16 1.70
C GLN A 235 -15.45 -21.15 1.13
N ALA A 236 -15.96 -20.00 0.67
CA ALA A 236 -17.27 -19.93 0.03
C ALA A 236 -17.23 -20.55 -1.38
N LYS A 237 -16.08 -20.55 -2.07
CA LYS A 237 -15.99 -21.04 -3.46
C LYS A 237 -16.61 -22.42 -3.69
N PRO A 238 -16.28 -23.49 -2.94
CA PRO A 238 -16.90 -24.80 -3.17
C PRO A 238 -18.41 -24.80 -2.94
N VAL A 239 -18.89 -23.99 -1.99
CA VAL A 239 -20.31 -23.82 -1.74
C VAL A 239 -20.97 -23.11 -2.92
N ILE A 240 -20.38 -22.02 -3.41
CA ILE A 240 -20.88 -21.23 -4.55
C ILE A 240 -20.94 -22.08 -5.83
N GLU A 241 -19.95 -22.95 -6.06
CA GLU A 241 -19.93 -23.90 -7.18
C GLU A 241 -21.00 -24.99 -7.06
N LEU A 242 -21.23 -25.51 -5.85
CA LEU A 242 -22.17 -26.60 -5.61
C LEU A 242 -23.63 -26.12 -5.55
N LEU A 243 -23.86 -24.87 -5.14
CA LEU A 243 -25.21 -24.37 -4.85
C LEU A 243 -26.14 -24.40 -6.08
N PRO A 244 -25.72 -23.98 -7.30
CA PRO A 244 -26.55 -24.12 -8.50
C PRO A 244 -26.90 -25.58 -8.81
N VAL A 245 -25.94 -26.49 -8.61
CA VAL A 245 -26.13 -27.93 -8.82
C VAL A 245 -27.13 -28.51 -7.82
N ALA A 246 -26.99 -28.12 -6.55
CA ALA A 246 -27.87 -28.54 -5.45
C ALA A 246 -29.30 -28.00 -5.65
N MET A 247 -29.42 -26.78 -6.17
CA MET A 247 -30.70 -26.14 -6.47
C MET A 247 -31.31 -26.59 -7.81
N GLY A 248 -30.74 -27.59 -8.47
CA GLY A 248 -31.29 -28.13 -9.71
C GLY A 248 -31.29 -27.17 -10.91
N VAL A 249 -30.40 -26.17 -10.91
CA VAL A 249 -30.23 -25.23 -12.04
C VAL A 249 -29.73 -25.97 -13.29
N THR A 250 -28.84 -26.93 -13.11
CA THR A 250 -28.28 -27.76 -14.19
C THR A 250 -29.09 -29.03 -14.49
N GLY A 251 -30.19 -29.27 -13.75
CA GLY A 251 -31.09 -30.40 -13.93
C GLY A 251 -31.80 -30.80 -12.64
N GLU A 252 -32.97 -31.42 -12.76
CA GLU A 252 -33.82 -31.82 -11.63
C GLU A 252 -33.05 -32.63 -10.56
N ARG A 253 -33.20 -32.23 -9.30
CA ARG A 253 -32.67 -32.93 -8.12
C ARG A 253 -33.80 -33.45 -7.25
N LYS A 254 -33.62 -34.65 -6.68
CA LYS A 254 -34.53 -35.25 -5.72
C LYS A 254 -33.78 -35.53 -4.42
N TYR A 255 -34.26 -34.97 -3.33
CA TYR A 255 -33.70 -35.14 -1.99
C TYR A 255 -34.69 -35.92 -1.13
N LEU A 256 -34.20 -36.96 -0.46
CA LEU A 256 -34.95 -37.64 0.59
C LEU A 256 -34.73 -36.86 1.90
N ILE A 257 -35.80 -36.29 2.43
CA ILE A 257 -35.79 -35.63 3.74
C ILE A 257 -36.29 -36.64 4.76
N LEU A 258 -35.47 -36.94 5.76
CA LEU A 258 -35.81 -37.83 6.87
C LEU A 258 -36.00 -37.00 8.13
N PHE A 259 -37.15 -37.13 8.76
CA PHE A 259 -37.45 -36.45 10.02
C PHE A 259 -37.07 -37.37 11.17
N GLN A 260 -36.09 -36.94 11.97
CA GLN A 260 -35.64 -37.67 13.15
C GLN A 260 -36.15 -36.97 14.41
N ASN A 261 -36.66 -37.78 15.34
CA ASN A 261 -37.01 -37.34 16.69
C ASN A 261 -35.89 -37.78 17.65
N ASP A 262 -35.25 -36.80 18.28
CA ASP A 262 -34.15 -36.99 19.23
C ASP A 262 -34.62 -37.33 20.65
N ALA A 263 -35.93 -37.31 20.92
CA ALA A 263 -36.50 -37.72 22.22
C ALA A 263 -36.28 -39.20 22.55
N GLU A 264 -36.01 -40.06 21.55
CA GLU A 264 -35.58 -41.44 21.74
C GLU A 264 -34.23 -41.69 21.07
N LEU A 265 -33.13 -41.50 21.81
CA LEU A 265 -31.79 -41.70 21.29
C LEU A 265 -31.58 -43.16 20.81
N ARG A 266 -31.26 -43.31 19.53
CA ARG A 266 -30.85 -44.56 18.87
C ARG A 266 -29.52 -44.35 18.16
N ALA A 267 -28.91 -45.40 17.62
CA ALA A 267 -27.59 -45.36 16.96
C ALA A 267 -27.48 -44.32 15.81
N THR A 268 -28.61 -43.90 15.22
CA THR A 268 -28.69 -42.87 14.16
C THR A 268 -29.04 -41.46 14.67
N GLY A 269 -29.04 -41.23 15.99
CA GLY A 269 -29.38 -39.93 16.60
C GLY A 269 -30.86 -39.72 16.97
N GLY A 270 -31.73 -40.69 16.69
CA GLY A 270 -33.16 -40.59 16.97
C GLY A 270 -34.01 -41.61 16.21
N PHE A 271 -35.32 -41.61 16.45
CA PHE A 271 -36.29 -42.41 15.68
C PHE A 271 -36.71 -41.66 14.40
N MET A 272 -36.67 -42.32 13.24
CA MET A 272 -37.15 -41.74 11.97
C MET A 272 -38.67 -41.79 11.93
N THR A 273 -39.34 -40.66 12.12
CA THR A 273 -40.79 -40.58 12.28
C THR A 273 -41.54 -40.36 10.97
N ALA A 274 -40.90 -39.71 9.99
CA ALA A 274 -41.47 -39.43 8.69
C ALA A 274 -40.37 -39.28 7.63
N TYR A 275 -40.78 -39.39 6.36
CA TYR A 275 -39.92 -39.02 5.23
C TYR A 275 -40.71 -38.20 4.19
N GLY A 276 -39.98 -37.40 3.43
CA GLY A 276 -40.50 -36.67 2.27
C GLY A 276 -39.51 -36.70 1.12
N ILE A 277 -39.99 -36.53 -0.11
CA ILE A 277 -39.13 -36.35 -1.28
C ILE A 277 -39.27 -34.90 -1.72
N LEU A 278 -38.20 -34.12 -1.55
CA LEU A 278 -38.11 -32.77 -2.08
C LEU A 278 -37.56 -32.85 -3.51
N ARG A 279 -38.34 -32.36 -4.47
CA ARG A 279 -37.89 -32.21 -5.85
C ARG A 279 -37.56 -30.74 -6.09
N VAL A 280 -36.34 -30.48 -6.55
CA VAL A 280 -35.87 -29.14 -6.90
C VAL A 280 -35.54 -29.10 -8.39
N ASP A 281 -36.18 -28.22 -9.14
CA ASP A 281 -35.95 -28.04 -10.58
C ASP A 281 -35.81 -26.55 -10.92
N LYS A 282 -34.76 -26.19 -11.65
CA LYS A 282 -34.48 -24.80 -12.08
C LYS A 282 -34.44 -23.79 -10.93
N GLY A 283 -34.00 -24.22 -9.74
CA GLY A 283 -33.94 -23.40 -8.54
C GLY A 283 -35.22 -23.34 -7.70
N ARG A 284 -36.26 -24.11 -8.07
CA ARG A 284 -37.58 -24.15 -7.43
C ARG A 284 -37.84 -25.49 -6.75
#